data_AF-A0A7I4YNK3-F1
#
_entry.id   AF-A0A7I4YNK3-F1
#
_cell.length_a   1.000
_cell.length_b   1.000
_cell.length_c   1.000
_cell.angle_alpha   90.00
_cell.angle_beta   90.00
_cell.angle_gamma   90.00
#
_symmetry.space_group_name_H-M   'P 1'
#
loop_
_entity.id
_entity.type
_entity.pdbx_description
1 polymer ?
#
loop_
_entity_poly.entity_id
_entity_poly.type
_entity_poly.pdbx_seq_one_letter_code
_entity_poly.pdbx_strand_id
1 'polypeptide(L)'
;MTAYNGTIYNYLRNISNPKIGAIQFRQRWILKNESLPEHYDGDKQVSEWMPTRRYHNTSNVGPLGHTTKCIVDPEKVLIMNVHYVEKFFDDYFLYPLDPKEGVVRHYRDVKSGNWGKKWLQSVERMGNFSLTDYPERYAGPLLKNVQERVRFVYGRGLQNSALK
;
A
#
# COMPACT_ATOMS: atom_id res chain seq x y z
N MET A 1 -2.56 -6.38 12.57
CA MET A 1 -3.24 -6.92 11.36
C MET A 1 -4.73 -6.59 11.44
N THR A 2 -5.45 -6.62 10.31
CA THR A 2 -6.91 -6.47 10.31
C THR A 2 -7.57 -7.73 10.86
N ALA A 3 -8.79 -7.62 11.36
CA ALA A 3 -9.64 -8.73 11.78
C ALA A 3 -10.33 -9.43 10.59
N TYR A 4 -10.42 -8.77 9.43
CA TYR A 4 -11.01 -9.37 8.23
C TYR A 4 -10.14 -10.50 7.67
N ASN A 5 -10.69 -11.72 7.66
CA ASN A 5 -10.01 -12.91 7.16
C ASN A 5 -10.29 -13.14 5.67
N GLY A 6 -9.57 -12.43 4.80
CA GLY A 6 -9.70 -12.61 3.35
C GLY A 6 -8.73 -11.75 2.54
N THR A 7 -9.04 -11.62 1.25
CA THR A 7 -8.38 -10.66 0.35
C THR A 7 -9.26 -9.43 0.16
N ILE A 8 -8.70 -8.36 -0.41
CA ILE A 8 -9.49 -7.18 -0.77
C ILE A 8 -10.58 -7.50 -1.79
N TYR A 9 -10.34 -8.47 -2.68
CA TYR A 9 -11.32 -8.95 -3.64
C TYR A 9 -12.53 -9.59 -2.94
N ASN A 10 -12.27 -10.46 -1.94
CA ASN A 10 -13.33 -11.07 -1.13
C ASN A 10 -14.13 -9.99 -0.38
N TYR A 11 -13.44 -8.99 0.16
CA TYR A 11 -14.09 -7.88 0.87
C TYR A 11 -15.04 -7.11 -0.06
N LEU A 12 -14.54 -6.69 -1.23
CA LEU A 12 -15.32 -5.93 -2.21
C LEU A 12 -16.55 -6.70 -2.72
N ARG A 13 -16.41 -8.01 -2.97
CA ARG A 13 -17.53 -8.88 -3.39
C ARG A 13 -18.64 -9.00 -2.34
N ASN A 14 -18.33 -8.75 -1.07
CA ASN A 14 -19.27 -8.87 0.03
C ASN A 14 -19.90 -7.53 0.45
N ILE A 15 -19.54 -6.42 -0.22
CA ILE A 15 -20.22 -5.14 -0.02
C ILE A 15 -21.61 -5.24 -0.65
N SER A 16 -22.64 -5.30 0.19
CA SER A 16 -24.02 -5.50 -0.24
C SER A 16 -24.83 -4.21 -0.39
N ASN A 17 -24.38 -3.10 0.22
CA ASN A 17 -25.10 -1.83 0.15
C ASN A 17 -24.84 -1.13 -1.21
N PRO A 18 -25.84 -1.04 -2.11
CA PRO A 18 -25.65 -0.48 -3.44
C PRO A 18 -25.38 1.04 -3.43
N LYS A 19 -25.69 1.73 -2.31
CA LYS A 19 -25.45 3.17 -2.13
C LYS A 19 -23.99 3.48 -1.77
N ILE A 20 -23.17 2.48 -1.47
CA ILE A 20 -21.73 2.69 -1.31
C ILE A 20 -21.12 2.91 -2.69
N GLY A 21 -20.65 4.13 -2.94
CA GLY A 21 -19.94 4.51 -4.17
C GLY A 21 -18.42 4.48 -4.02
N ALA A 22 -17.92 4.45 -2.79
CA ALA A 22 -16.50 4.32 -2.50
C ALA A 22 -16.28 3.74 -1.11
N ILE A 23 -15.16 3.02 -0.93
CA ILE A 23 -14.64 2.67 0.39
C ILE A 23 -13.33 3.43 0.63
N GLN A 24 -13.09 3.84 1.87
CA GLN A 24 -11.90 4.60 2.24
C GLN A 24 -11.12 3.89 3.35
N PHE A 25 -9.83 3.70 3.09
CA PHE A 25 -8.88 3.10 4.00
C PHE A 25 -8.10 4.19 4.72
N ARG A 26 -8.02 4.08 6.04
CA ARG A 26 -6.98 4.74 6.82
C ARG A 26 -5.64 4.04 6.54
N GLN A 27 -4.56 4.76 6.80
CA GLN A 27 -3.22 4.27 6.52
C GLN A 27 -2.35 4.19 7.77
N ARG A 28 -1.33 3.34 7.68
CA ARG A 28 -0.14 3.34 8.53
C ARG A 28 1.07 3.59 7.65
N TRP A 29 2.04 4.34 8.16
CA TRP A 29 3.30 4.59 7.50
C TRP A 29 4.30 3.49 7.85
N ILE A 30 4.98 2.94 6.85
CA ILE A 30 6.12 2.04 7.03
C ILE A 30 7.35 2.80 6.57
N LEU A 31 8.22 3.14 7.51
CA LEU A 31 9.34 4.04 7.25
C LEU A 31 10.52 3.28 6.64
N LYS A 32 11.00 3.79 5.51
CA LYS A 32 12.25 3.38 4.87
C LYS A 32 13.31 4.43 5.19
N ASN A 33 14.36 4.02 5.91
CA ASN A 33 15.42 4.93 6.38
C ASN A 33 16.69 4.86 5.54
N GLU A 34 16.68 4.04 4.49
CA GLU A 34 17.81 3.78 3.60
C GLU A 34 17.39 3.91 2.13
N SER A 35 18.36 4.25 1.29
CA SER A 35 18.18 4.28 -0.15
C SER A 35 18.07 2.86 -0.70
N LEU A 36 17.24 2.68 -1.73
CA LEU A 36 17.23 1.45 -2.50
C LEU A 36 18.54 1.31 -3.30
N PRO A 37 19.00 0.09 -3.58
CA PRO A 37 20.11 -0.11 -4.50
C PRO A 37 19.74 0.39 -5.89
N GLU A 38 20.74 0.82 -6.67
CA GLU A 38 20.54 1.31 -8.03
C GLU A 38 20.05 0.21 -8.98
N HIS A 39 20.53 -1.02 -8.76
CA HIS A 39 20.12 -2.21 -9.49
C HIS A 39 19.94 -3.40 -8.52
N TYR A 40 19.19 -4.41 -8.98
CA TYR A 40 18.96 -5.66 -8.25
C TYR A 40 19.64 -6.82 -8.99
N ASP A 41 20.63 -7.42 -8.37
CA ASP A 41 21.39 -8.56 -8.86
C ASP A 41 20.78 -9.87 -8.37
N GLY A 42 19.84 -10.35 -9.19
CA GLY A 42 19.23 -11.66 -9.03
C GLY A 42 18.23 -11.78 -7.88
N ASP A 43 17.72 -13.01 -7.74
CA ASP A 43 16.58 -13.32 -6.88
C ASP A 43 16.86 -13.06 -5.38
N LYS A 44 18.11 -13.23 -4.95
CA LYS A 44 18.52 -12.98 -3.56
C LYS A 44 18.36 -11.50 -3.18
N GLN A 45 18.91 -10.58 -3.98
CA GLN A 45 18.81 -9.16 -3.68
C GLN A 45 17.36 -8.67 -3.79
N VAL A 46 16.57 -9.18 -4.74
CA VAL A 46 15.13 -8.90 -4.81
C VAL A 46 14.43 -9.31 -3.50
N SER A 47 14.72 -10.50 -2.97
CA SER A 47 14.14 -10.97 -1.70
C SER A 47 14.52 -10.11 -0.49
N GLU A 48 15.79 -9.69 -0.40
CA GLU A 48 16.32 -8.88 0.71
C GLU A 48 15.82 -7.43 0.69
N TRP A 49 15.49 -6.90 -0.50
CA TRP A 49 15.11 -5.51 -0.69
C TRP A 49 13.62 -5.28 -0.95
N MET A 50 12.84 -6.35 -1.07
CA MET A 50 11.39 -6.27 -1.19
C MET A 50 10.78 -5.53 0.01
N PRO A 51 10.03 -4.43 -0.19
CA PRO A 51 9.58 -3.58 0.92
C PRO A 51 8.75 -4.31 1.97
N THR A 52 7.93 -5.29 1.56
CA THR A 52 7.08 -6.10 2.46
C THR A 52 7.86 -7.05 3.36
N ARG A 53 9.16 -7.27 3.07
CA ARG A 53 10.05 -8.16 3.82
C ARG A 53 11.10 -7.42 4.63
N ARG A 54 11.49 -6.21 4.19
CA ARG A 54 12.59 -5.45 4.77
C ARG A 54 12.15 -4.44 5.83
N TYR A 55 10.97 -3.85 5.67
CA TYR A 55 10.53 -2.73 6.49
C TYR A 55 9.35 -3.12 7.37
N HIS A 56 9.58 -3.06 8.69
CA HIS A 56 8.63 -3.50 9.71
C HIS A 56 8.21 -2.36 10.64
N ASN A 57 9.03 -1.31 10.77
CA ASN A 57 8.75 -0.18 11.63
C ASN A 57 7.53 0.60 11.11
N THR A 58 6.41 0.45 11.81
CA THR A 58 5.10 0.87 11.34
C THR A 58 4.48 1.86 12.32
N SER A 59 4.01 3.00 11.82
CA SER A 59 3.31 3.99 12.64
C SER A 59 1.98 3.45 13.17
N ASN A 60 1.42 4.14 14.15
CA ASN A 60 0.01 3.99 14.47
C ASN A 60 -0.88 4.41 13.27
N VAL A 61 -2.15 3.99 13.27
CA VAL A 61 -3.12 4.34 12.23
C VAL A 61 -3.35 5.85 12.25
N GLY A 62 -3.14 6.52 11.11
CA GLY A 62 -3.40 7.95 11.00
C GLY A 62 -4.87 8.30 11.26
N PRO A 63 -5.19 9.49 11.78
CA PRO A 63 -6.57 9.87 12.13
C PRO A 63 -7.51 9.90 10.91
N LEU A 64 -8.82 10.07 11.16
CA LEU A 64 -9.80 10.19 10.08
C LEU A 64 -9.40 11.28 9.08
N GLY A 65 -9.53 10.99 7.78
CA GLY A 65 -9.15 11.89 6.68
C GLY A 65 -7.63 12.07 6.45
N HIS A 66 -6.77 11.53 7.32
CA HIS A 66 -5.32 11.71 7.15
C HIS A 66 -4.76 10.85 6.01
N THR A 67 -4.51 11.50 4.87
CA THR A 67 -3.86 10.91 3.67
C THR A 67 -4.47 9.56 3.24
N THR A 68 -5.79 9.43 3.44
CA THR A 68 -6.58 8.23 3.15
C THR A 68 -6.49 7.79 1.69
N LYS A 69 -6.85 6.53 1.43
CA LYS A 69 -6.90 5.98 0.08
C LYS A 69 -8.26 5.37 -0.16
N CYS A 70 -8.77 5.50 -1.38
CA CYS A 70 -10.09 5.02 -1.73
C CYS A 70 -10.02 3.94 -2.82
N ILE A 71 -10.97 3.02 -2.76
CA ILE A 71 -11.41 2.25 -3.92
C ILE A 71 -12.78 2.80 -4.28
N VAL A 72 -12.95 3.19 -5.52
CA VAL A 72 -14.14 3.90 -6.00
C VAL A 72 -14.85 3.09 -7.06
N ASP A 73 -16.16 3.21 -7.10
CA ASP A 73 -16.99 2.80 -8.23
C ASP A 73 -17.09 4.00 -9.20
N PRO A 74 -16.47 3.91 -10.39
CA PRO A 74 -16.39 5.05 -11.30
C PRO A 74 -17.76 5.45 -11.88
N GLU A 75 -18.78 4.60 -11.82
CA GLU A 75 -20.13 4.95 -12.28
C GLU A 75 -20.88 5.82 -11.26
N LYS A 76 -20.41 5.85 -10.01
CA LYS A 76 -21.07 6.56 -8.89
C LYS A 76 -20.33 7.84 -8.49
N VAL A 77 -19.03 7.92 -8.78
CA VAL A 77 -18.16 9.04 -8.40
C VAL A 77 -18.03 10.05 -9.52
N LEU A 78 -18.38 11.31 -9.26
CA LEU A 78 -18.27 12.42 -10.21
C LEU A 78 -16.93 13.17 -10.08
N ILE A 79 -16.48 13.46 -8.85
CA ILE A 79 -15.20 14.16 -8.60
C ILE A 79 -14.41 13.42 -7.54
N MET A 80 -13.17 13.06 -7.86
CA MET A 80 -12.22 12.41 -6.96
C MET A 80 -11.07 13.36 -6.62
N ASN A 81 -10.88 13.65 -5.33
CA ASN A 81 -9.68 14.30 -4.81
C ASN A 81 -8.59 13.24 -4.56
N VAL A 82 -7.35 13.63 -4.26
CA VAL A 82 -6.23 12.69 -4.05
C VAL A 82 -6.45 11.70 -2.87
N HIS A 83 -7.35 12.03 -1.95
CA HIS A 83 -7.57 11.25 -0.71
C HIS A 83 -9.03 10.88 -0.41
N TYR A 84 -10.00 11.47 -1.11
CA TYR A 84 -11.43 11.28 -0.84
C TYR A 84 -12.28 11.64 -2.06
N VAL A 85 -13.51 11.14 -2.08
CA VAL A 85 -14.50 11.54 -3.10
C VAL A 85 -15.07 12.90 -2.72
N GLU A 86 -14.91 13.88 -3.60
CA GLU A 86 -15.45 15.23 -3.42
C GLU A 86 -16.94 15.29 -3.78
N LYS A 87 -17.35 14.57 -4.83
CA LYS A 87 -18.74 14.56 -5.30
C LYS A 87 -19.15 13.23 -5.94
N PHE A 88 -20.36 12.79 -5.64
CA PHE A 88 -21.05 11.66 -6.27
C PHE A 88 -22.09 12.15 -7.29
N PHE A 89 -22.48 11.29 -8.24
CA PHE A 89 -23.55 11.62 -9.20
C PHE A 89 -24.94 11.72 -8.54
N ASP A 90 -25.24 10.84 -7.58
CA ASP A 90 -26.52 10.77 -6.82
C ASP A 90 -26.28 10.77 -5.29
N ASP A 91 -27.17 10.15 -4.51
CA ASP A 91 -27.11 9.95 -3.06
C ASP A 91 -26.13 8.83 -2.63
N TYR A 92 -25.16 8.50 -3.48
CA TYR A 92 -24.08 7.58 -3.12
C TYR A 92 -23.19 8.21 -2.05
N PHE A 93 -22.56 7.35 -1.25
CA PHE A 93 -21.67 7.81 -0.19
C PHE A 93 -20.36 7.04 -0.12
N LEU A 94 -19.40 7.66 0.55
CA LEU A 94 -18.11 7.08 0.89
C LEU A 94 -18.22 6.36 2.24
N TYR A 95 -17.85 5.08 2.26
CA TYR A 95 -17.80 4.29 3.48
C TYR A 95 -16.37 4.30 4.06
N PRO A 96 -16.12 5.00 5.18
CA PRO A 96 -14.83 4.95 5.86
C PRO A 96 -14.73 3.64 6.64
N LEU A 97 -13.76 2.81 6.28
CA LEU A 97 -13.55 1.51 6.91
C LEU A 97 -13.06 1.67 8.35
N ASP A 98 -13.54 0.80 9.25
CA ASP A 98 -12.87 0.61 10.53
C ASP A 98 -11.46 0.01 10.27
N PRO A 99 -10.40 0.46 10.94
CA PRO A 99 -9.06 -0.13 10.80
C PRO A 99 -8.99 -1.64 11.10
N LYS A 100 -9.97 -2.21 11.81
CA LYS A 100 -10.14 -3.66 12.00
C LYS A 100 -10.62 -4.35 10.72
N GLU A 101 -11.34 -3.66 9.84
CA GLU A 101 -11.74 -4.19 8.53
C GLU A 101 -10.60 -4.07 7.53
N GLY A 102 -9.98 -2.88 7.44
CA GLY A 102 -9.01 -2.56 6.39
C GLY A 102 -8.06 -1.43 6.76
N VAL A 103 -6.78 -1.58 6.41
CA VAL A 103 -5.78 -0.51 6.54
C VAL A 103 -4.77 -0.60 5.40
N VAL A 104 -4.33 0.55 4.88
CA VAL A 104 -3.26 0.62 3.89
C VAL A 104 -1.90 0.67 4.57
N ARG A 105 -0.97 -0.18 4.10
CA ARG A 105 0.45 -0.12 4.43
C ARG A 105 1.15 0.84 3.45
N HIS A 106 1.42 2.07 3.87
CA HIS A 106 2.04 3.09 3.03
C HIS A 106 3.55 3.14 3.28
N TYR A 107 4.33 2.51 2.40
CA TYR A 107 5.79 2.53 2.47
C TYR A 107 6.33 3.89 2.05
N ARG A 108 7.16 4.51 2.88
CA ARG A 108 7.68 5.86 2.61
C ARG A 108 9.15 6.00 2.96
N ASP A 109 9.91 6.48 1.98
CA ASP A 109 11.28 6.94 2.17
C ASP A 109 11.29 8.28 2.91
N VAL A 110 11.92 8.31 4.08
CA VAL A 110 11.97 9.49 4.94
C VAL A 110 12.92 10.56 4.39
N LYS A 111 13.91 10.19 3.58
CA LYS A 111 14.90 11.11 2.99
C LYS A 111 14.38 11.71 1.68
N SER A 112 13.59 10.95 0.91
CA SER A 112 13.04 11.37 -0.37
C SER A 112 12.23 12.67 -0.28
N GLY A 113 12.67 13.72 -0.99
CA GLY A 113 11.94 14.97 -1.14
C GLY A 113 11.73 15.75 0.17
N ASN A 114 12.65 15.61 1.14
CA ASN A 114 12.51 16.19 2.49
C ASN A 114 11.25 15.72 3.25
N TRP A 115 10.70 14.55 2.91
CA TRP A 115 9.43 14.09 3.48
C TRP A 115 9.50 13.94 5.00
N GLY A 116 10.57 13.33 5.54
CA GLY A 116 10.75 13.13 6.97
C GLY A 116 10.79 14.46 7.73
N LYS A 117 11.50 15.47 7.19
CA LYS A 117 11.56 16.81 7.80
C LYS A 117 10.18 17.49 7.86
N LYS A 118 9.33 17.27 6.86
CA LYS A 118 8.01 17.91 6.77
C LYS A 118 6.93 17.19 7.57
N TRP A 119 6.95 15.85 7.57
CA TRP A 119 5.78 15.06 7.97
C TRP A 119 6.02 14.11 9.15
N LEU A 120 7.27 13.75 9.46
CA LEU A 120 7.55 12.71 10.46
C LEU A 120 7.00 13.06 11.85
N GLN A 121 7.17 14.31 12.29
CA GLN A 121 6.59 14.78 13.56
C GLN A 121 5.06 14.61 13.60
N SER A 122 4.38 14.83 12.48
CA SER A 122 2.94 14.60 12.40
C SER A 122 2.58 13.12 12.51
N VAL A 123 3.43 12.24 12.00
CA VAL A 123 3.25 10.78 12.10
C VAL A 123 3.50 10.29 13.52
N GLU A 124 4.52 10.79 14.19
CA GLU A 124 4.83 10.46 15.59
C GLU A 124 3.68 10.84 16.54
N ARG A 125 2.97 11.94 16.26
CA ARG A 125 1.77 12.35 17.02
C ARG A 125 0.57 11.42 16.86
N MET A 126 0.59 10.49 15.89
CA MET A 126 -0.48 9.49 15.73
C MET A 126 -0.40 8.39 16.82
N GLY A 127 0.73 8.33 17.54
CA GLY A 127 1.00 7.38 18.61
C GLY A 127 2.22 6.51 18.31
N ASN A 128 2.52 5.61 19.24
CA ASN A 128 3.74 4.81 19.20
C ASN A 128 3.84 3.94 17.95
N PHE A 129 5.06 3.84 17.44
CA PHE A 129 5.40 2.89 16.39
C PHE A 129 5.40 1.46 16.94
N SER A 130 5.19 0.50 16.05
CA SER A 130 5.24 -0.92 16.34
C SER A 130 5.87 -1.67 15.18
N LEU A 131 6.53 -2.79 15.48
CA LEU A 131 6.97 -3.72 14.46
C LEU A 131 5.77 -4.51 13.96
N THR A 132 5.51 -4.43 12.66
CA THR A 132 4.45 -5.23 12.04
C THR A 132 4.91 -5.79 10.70
N ASP A 133 4.55 -7.05 10.45
CA ASP A 133 4.91 -7.75 9.23
C ASP A 133 3.79 -7.73 8.19
N TYR A 134 4.19 -8.00 6.94
CA TYR A 134 3.23 -8.41 5.92
C TYR A 134 2.69 -9.81 6.26
N PRO A 135 1.40 -10.12 6.03
CA PRO A 135 0.84 -11.41 6.42
C PRO A 135 1.61 -12.59 5.83
N GLU A 136 2.09 -13.48 6.71
CA GLU A 136 3.01 -14.58 6.36
C GLU A 136 2.46 -15.49 5.26
N ARG A 137 1.16 -15.82 5.34
CA ARG A 137 0.46 -16.64 4.34
C ARG A 137 0.56 -16.11 2.89
N TYR A 138 0.79 -14.81 2.73
CA TYR A 138 0.92 -14.16 1.43
C TYR A 138 2.37 -13.83 1.07
N ALA A 139 3.30 -13.89 2.04
CA ALA A 139 4.68 -13.44 1.85
C ALA A 139 5.46 -14.29 0.83
N GLY A 140 5.34 -15.61 0.91
CA GLY A 140 5.98 -16.55 -0.03
C GLY A 140 5.45 -16.42 -1.46
N PRO A 141 4.12 -16.55 -1.68
CA PRO A 141 3.52 -16.36 -3.00
C PRO A 141 3.84 -15.00 -3.63
N LEU A 142 3.81 -13.91 -2.84
CA LEU A 142 4.14 -12.58 -3.34
C LEU A 142 5.60 -12.48 -3.77
N LEU A 143 6.56 -13.00 -2.98
CA LEU A 143 7.98 -13.00 -3.34
C LEU A 143 8.21 -13.73 -4.67
N LYS A 144 7.67 -14.95 -4.81
CA LYS A 144 7.79 -15.75 -6.03
C LYS A 144 7.28 -14.98 -7.25
N ASN A 145 6.07 -14.42 -7.16
CA ASN A 145 5.45 -13.68 -8.25
C ASN A 145 6.27 -12.43 -8.63
N VAL A 146 6.86 -11.73 -7.65
CA VAL A 146 7.73 -10.58 -7.90
C VAL A 146 9.01 -11.00 -8.62
N GLN A 147 9.70 -12.05 -8.15
CA GLN A 147 10.92 -12.56 -8.78
C GLN A 147 10.67 -13.03 -10.23
N GLU A 148 9.58 -13.77 -10.46
CA GLU A 148 9.17 -14.18 -11.80
C GLU A 148 8.88 -12.98 -12.71
N ARG A 149 8.17 -11.97 -12.21
CA ARG A 149 7.89 -10.75 -12.98
C ARG A 149 9.15 -9.97 -13.31
N VAL A 150 10.06 -9.79 -12.34
CA VAL A 150 11.34 -9.08 -12.54
C VAL A 150 12.18 -9.82 -13.59
N ARG A 151 12.32 -11.14 -13.50
CA ARG A 151 13.03 -11.94 -14.50
C ARG A 151 12.37 -11.87 -15.88
N PHE A 152 11.05 -11.87 -15.96
CA PHE A 152 10.34 -11.74 -17.23
C PHE A 152 10.61 -10.38 -17.90
N VAL A 153 10.52 -9.27 -17.14
CA VAL A 153 10.65 -7.91 -17.67
C VAL A 153 12.11 -7.58 -18.01
N TYR A 154 13.05 -7.90 -17.11
CA TYR A 154 14.44 -7.47 -17.22
C TYR A 154 15.40 -8.57 -17.70
N GLY A 155 15.06 -9.85 -17.50
CA GLY A 155 15.90 -10.98 -17.93
C GLY A 155 15.89 -11.22 -19.44
N ARG A 156 14.82 -10.83 -20.16
CA ARG A 156 14.79 -10.90 -21.64
C ARG A 156 15.71 -9.87 -22.31
N GLY A 157 16.01 -8.76 -21.62
CA GLY A 157 16.95 -7.74 -22.12
C GLY A 157 18.40 -8.24 -22.18
N LEU A 158 18.78 -9.13 -21.27
CA LEU A 158 20.15 -9.67 -21.18
C LEU A 158 20.47 -10.72 -22.25
N GLN A 159 19.46 -11.38 -22.84
CA GLN A 159 19.69 -12.30 -23.96
C GLN A 159 19.97 -11.58 -25.28
N ASN A 160 19.46 -10.35 -25.46
CA ASN A 160 19.65 -9.58 -26.69
C ASN A 160 20.94 -8.74 -26.71
N SER A 161 21.61 -8.57 -25.57
CA SER A 161 22.92 -7.90 -25.48
C SER A 161 24.10 -8.85 -25.65
N ALA A 162 23.87 -10.16 -25.70
CA ALA A 162 24.90 -11.17 -25.99
C ALA A 162 25.05 -11.51 -27.49
N LEU A 163 24.34 -10.78 -28.37
CA LEU A 163 24.35 -10.95 -29.83
C LEU A 163 24.83 -9.68 -30.57
N LYS A 164 25.68 -8.87 -29.95
CA LYS A 164 26.38 -7.77 -30.63
C LYS A 164 27.88 -7.88 -30.43
#